data_AF-A0A929BI91-F1
#
_entry.id   AF-A0A929BI91-F1
#
_cell.length_a   1.000
_cell.length_b   1.000
_cell.length_c   1.000
_cell.angle_alpha   90.00
_cell.angle_beta   90.00
_cell.angle_gamma   90.00
#
_symmetry.space_group_name_H-M   'P 1'
#
loop_
_entity.id
_entity.type
_entity.pdbx_description
1 polymer ?
#
loop_
_entity_poly.entity_id
_entity_poly.type
_entity_poly.pdbx_seq_one_letter_code
_entity_poly.pdbx_strand_id
1 'polypeptide(L)'
;MKHNILKLLIRSFDKNLSIDKKQLLNKRLESDKNLQNQKYELNEVREFIKKQDYQFKPFFETRVMSKIENIKNELDFISRLFLVYKRIFVFGFSVSCLILIIFYLTGSSIIFDNLFGTNYMNTDNLSVFLMFD
;
A
#
# COMPACT_ATOMS: atom_id res chain seq x y z
N MET A 1 4.74 -36.60 -2.88
CA MET A 1 3.39 -36.49 -3.50
C MET A 1 2.24 -36.38 -2.50
N LYS A 2 2.13 -37.23 -1.45
CA LYS A 2 1.00 -37.23 -0.50
C LYS A 2 0.68 -35.86 0.13
N HIS A 3 1.68 -35.09 0.55
CA HIS A 3 1.49 -33.75 1.13
C HIS A 3 0.85 -32.73 0.18
N ASN A 4 1.01 -32.91 -1.14
CA ASN A 4 0.47 -31.96 -2.11
C ASN A 4 -1.04 -32.12 -2.30
N ILE A 5 -1.55 -33.35 -2.19
CA ILE A 5 -2.99 -33.64 -2.27
C ILE A 5 -3.71 -33.19 -0.99
N LEU A 6 -3.12 -33.42 0.19
CA LEU A 6 -3.69 -32.98 1.45
C LEU A 6 -3.81 -31.45 1.51
N LYS A 7 -2.78 -30.72 1.06
CA LYS A 7 -2.83 -29.26 0.90
C LYS A 7 -3.93 -28.81 -0.07
N LEU A 8 -4.19 -29.61 -1.11
CA LEU A 8 -5.22 -29.32 -2.10
C LEU A 8 -6.63 -29.60 -1.55
N LEU A 9 -6.79 -30.63 -0.70
CA LEU A 9 -7.99 -30.90 0.08
C LEU A 9 -8.30 -29.75 1.04
N ILE A 10 -7.32 -29.29 1.83
CA ILE A 10 -7.50 -28.14 2.74
C ILE A 10 -7.92 -26.91 1.94
N ARG A 11 -7.21 -26.60 0.85
CA ARG A 11 -7.56 -25.46 -0.02
C ARG A 11 -8.96 -25.54 -0.63
N SER A 12 -9.51 -26.75 -0.81
CA SER A 12 -10.87 -26.93 -1.32
C SER A 12 -11.95 -26.43 -0.36
N PHE A 13 -11.64 -26.31 0.93
CA PHE A 13 -12.57 -25.80 1.94
C PHE A 13 -12.59 -24.27 2.01
N ASP A 14 -11.49 -23.61 1.65
CA ASP A 14 -11.32 -22.16 1.72
C ASP A 14 -11.67 -21.45 0.41
N LYS A 15 -11.36 -22.08 -0.74
CA LYS A 15 -11.44 -21.45 -2.06
C LYS A 15 -11.98 -22.41 -3.11
N ASN A 16 -12.63 -21.86 -4.12
CA ASN A 16 -13.00 -22.62 -5.32
C ASN A 16 -11.74 -23.07 -6.06
N LEU A 17 -11.56 -24.39 -6.16
CA LEU A 17 -10.47 -24.99 -6.93
C LEU A 17 -10.75 -24.89 -8.44
N SER A 18 -9.69 -24.72 -9.23
CA SER A 18 -9.77 -24.89 -10.69
C SER A 18 -10.26 -26.31 -11.04
N ILE A 19 -10.96 -26.43 -12.16
CA ILE A 19 -11.61 -27.65 -12.64
C ILE A 19 -10.62 -28.82 -12.66
N ASP A 20 -9.40 -28.62 -13.17
CA ASP A 20 -8.36 -29.66 -13.25
C ASP A 20 -7.95 -30.18 -11.86
N LYS A 21 -7.81 -29.26 -10.90
CA LYS A 21 -7.42 -29.58 -9.52
C LYS A 21 -8.54 -30.31 -8.78
N LYS A 22 -9.80 -29.96 -9.07
CA LYS A 22 -10.98 -30.63 -8.53
C LYS A 22 -11.08 -32.06 -9.05
N GLN A 23 -10.86 -32.27 -10.34
CA GLN A 23 -10.83 -33.61 -10.94
C GLN A 23 -9.70 -34.47 -10.35
N LEU A 24 -8.50 -33.91 -10.18
CA LEU A 24 -7.37 -34.60 -9.54
C LEU A 24 -7.69 -34.99 -8.10
N LEU A 25 -8.31 -34.09 -7.33
CA LEU A 25 -8.71 -34.35 -5.95
C LEU A 25 -9.76 -35.46 -5.88
N ASN A 26 -10.78 -35.42 -6.74
CA ASN A 26 -11.85 -36.43 -6.77
C ASN A 26 -11.31 -37.81 -7.14
N LYS A 27 -10.50 -37.92 -8.20
CA LYS A 27 -9.83 -39.19 -8.56
C LYS A 27 -9.01 -39.74 -7.40
N ARG A 28 -8.32 -38.87 -6.66
CA ARG A 28 -7.50 -39.33 -5.53
C ARG A 28 -8.35 -39.72 -4.33
N LEU A 29 -9.43 -38.99 -4.05
CA LEU A 29 -10.41 -39.32 -3.03
C LEU A 29 -11.05 -40.67 -3.30
N GLU A 30 -11.39 -41.02 -4.54
CA GLU A 30 -11.95 -42.34 -4.89
C GLU A 30 -10.95 -43.48 -4.61
N SER A 31 -9.67 -43.24 -4.86
CA SER A 31 -8.62 -44.26 -4.72
C SER A 31 -8.06 -44.45 -3.30
N ASP A 32 -8.20 -43.46 -2.41
CA ASP A 32 -7.47 -43.42 -1.13
C ASP A 32 -8.43 -43.27 0.05
N LYS A 33 -8.64 -44.38 0.76
CA LYS A 33 -9.53 -44.47 1.93
C LYS A 33 -9.05 -43.58 3.09
N ASN A 34 -7.73 -43.38 3.23
CA ASN A 34 -7.18 -42.52 4.28
C ASN A 34 -7.51 -41.05 3.99
N LEU A 35 -7.42 -40.63 2.74
CA LEU A 35 -7.78 -39.26 2.33
C LEU A 35 -9.28 -38.96 2.50
N GLN A 36 -10.14 -39.96 2.29
CA GLN A 36 -11.58 -39.85 2.58
C GLN A 36 -11.85 -39.64 4.08
N ASN A 37 -11.20 -40.43 4.93
CA ASN A 37 -11.32 -40.29 6.39
C ASN A 37 -10.86 -38.91 6.86
N GLN A 38 -9.72 -38.41 6.36
CA GLN A 38 -9.26 -37.05 6.68
C GLN A 38 -10.26 -35.97 6.24
N LYS A 39 -10.90 -36.13 5.07
CA LYS A 39 -11.95 -35.22 4.62
C LYS A 39 -13.17 -35.26 5.55
N TYR A 40 -13.54 -36.44 6.03
CA TYR A 40 -14.63 -36.63 6.97
C TYR A 40 -14.35 -35.95 8.31
N GLU A 41 -13.18 -36.20 8.91
CA GLU A 41 -12.74 -35.57 10.16
C GLU A 41 -12.72 -34.04 10.07
N LEU A 42 -12.18 -33.49 8.98
CA LEU A 42 -12.18 -32.04 8.75
C LEU A 42 -13.59 -31.46 8.63
N ASN A 43 -14.51 -32.19 8.02
CA ASN A 43 -15.92 -31.79 7.94
C ASN A 43 -16.60 -31.81 9.31
N GLU A 44 -16.35 -32.84 10.13
CA GLU A 44 -16.91 -32.91 11.48
C GLU A 44 -16.44 -31.75 12.36
N VAL A 45 -15.13 -31.43 12.33
CA VAL A 45 -14.58 -30.28 13.05
C VAL A 45 -15.23 -28.98 12.57
N ARG A 46 -15.43 -28.82 11.26
CA ARG A 46 -16.06 -27.62 10.70
C ARG A 46 -17.50 -27.47 11.14
N GLU A 47 -18.28 -28.55 11.10
CA GLU A 47 -19.67 -28.55 11.57
C GLU A 47 -19.77 -28.31 13.07
N PHE A 48 -18.82 -28.83 13.86
CA PHE A 48 -18.73 -28.56 15.29
C PHE A 48 -18.49 -27.06 15.57
N ILE A 49 -17.52 -26.46 14.87
CA ILE A 49 -17.22 -25.02 15.00
C ILE A 49 -18.42 -24.17 14.57
N LYS A 50 -19.07 -24.53 13.46
CA LYS A 50 -20.23 -23.79 12.93
C LYS A 50 -21.43 -23.77 13.87
N LYS A 51 -21.60 -24.81 14.69
CA LYS A 51 -22.66 -24.91 15.69
C LYS A 51 -22.39 -24.09 16.96
N GLN A 52 -21.20 -23.52 17.12
CA GLN A 52 -20.92 -22.65 18.24
C GLN A 52 -21.63 -21.31 18.04
N ASP A 53 -22.45 -20.94 19.01
CA ASP A 53 -23.06 -19.61 19.07
C ASP A 53 -22.02 -18.63 19.62
N TYR A 54 -21.52 -17.75 18.75
CA TYR A 54 -20.49 -16.79 19.12
C TYR A 54 -21.14 -15.58 19.81
N GLN A 55 -20.93 -15.49 21.12
CA GLN A 55 -21.30 -14.28 21.85
C GLN A 55 -20.24 -13.20 21.65
N PHE A 56 -20.49 -12.31 20.70
CA PHE A 56 -19.66 -11.11 20.52
C PHE A 56 -19.96 -10.08 21.61
N LYS A 57 -18.96 -9.25 21.93
CA LYS A 57 -19.15 -8.09 22.80
C LYS A 57 -20.22 -7.16 22.19
N PRO A 58 -21.01 -6.43 23.00
CA PRO A 58 -21.98 -5.45 22.50
C PRO A 58 -21.37 -4.50 21.45
N PHE A 59 -22.17 -4.10 20.46
CA PHE A 59 -21.76 -3.21 19.36
C PHE A 59 -20.56 -3.71 18.54
N PHE A 60 -20.34 -5.03 18.47
CA PHE A 60 -19.29 -5.60 17.63
C PHE A 60 -19.45 -5.21 16.17
N GLU A 61 -20.64 -5.39 15.61
CA GLU A 61 -20.95 -5.04 14.22
C GLU A 61 -20.65 -3.56 13.93
N THR A 62 -21.10 -2.66 14.80
CA THR A 62 -20.86 -1.21 14.67
C THR A 62 -19.36 -0.88 14.65
N ARG A 63 -18.56 -1.51 15.53
CA ARG A 63 -17.11 -1.30 15.56
C ARG A 63 -16.42 -1.82 14.30
N VAL A 64 -16.86 -2.97 13.78
CA VAL A 64 -16.31 -3.53 12.55
C VAL A 64 -16.64 -2.62 11.36
N MET A 65 -17.89 -2.19 11.24
CA MET A 65 -18.31 -1.31 10.16
C MET A 65 -17.62 0.05 10.22
N SER A 66 -17.52 0.65 11.41
CA SER A 66 -16.78 1.90 11.60
C SER A 66 -15.31 1.77 11.20
N LYS A 67 -14.67 0.63 11.52
CA LYS A 67 -13.28 0.38 11.12
C LYS A 67 -13.13 0.24 9.60
N ILE A 68 -14.08 -0.44 8.94
CA ILE A 68 -14.09 -0.58 7.47
C ILE A 68 -14.27 0.78 6.80
N GLU A 69 -15.19 1.59 7.31
CA GLU A 69 -15.47 2.93 6.78
C GLU A 69 -14.27 3.86 6.94
N ASN A 70 -13.60 3.85 8.09
CA ASN A 70 -12.38 4.63 8.31
C ASN A 70 -11.27 4.26 7.33
N ILE A 71 -11.03 2.96 7.09
CA ILE A 71 -10.03 2.51 6.11
C ILE A 71 -10.37 3.01 4.71
N LYS A 72 -11.65 2.94 4.31
CA LYS A 72 -12.10 3.44 3.00
C LYS A 72 -11.88 4.95 2.88
N ASN A 73 -12.22 5.71 3.92
CA ASN A 73 -12.06 7.15 3.95
C ASN A 73 -10.59 7.58 3.91
N GLU A 74 -9.69 6.85 4.58
CA GLU A 74 -8.24 7.09 4.51
C GLU A 74 -7.70 6.86 3.10
N LEU A 75 -8.11 5.78 2.44
CA LEU A 75 -7.70 5.49 1.05
C LEU A 75 -8.21 6.56 0.07
N ASP A 76 -9.45 7.01 0.23
CA ASP A 76 -10.01 8.10 -0.57
C ASP A 76 -9.31 9.43 -0.30
N PHE A 77 -8.96 9.71 0.96
CA PHE A 77 -8.20 10.91 1.35
C PHE A 77 -6.80 10.93 0.72
N ILE A 78 -6.05 9.84 0.84
CA ILE A 78 -4.72 9.70 0.23
C ILE A 78 -4.80 9.86 -1.29
N SER A 79 -5.80 9.25 -1.92
CA SER A 79 -6.01 9.34 -3.37
C SER A 79 -6.29 10.79 -3.81
N ARG A 80 -7.13 11.52 -3.07
CA ARG A 80 -7.41 12.94 -3.32
C ARG A 80 -6.18 13.82 -3.09
N LEU A 81 -5.43 13.57 -2.01
CA LEU A 81 -4.20 14.28 -1.69
C LEU A 81 -3.13 14.08 -2.78
N PHE A 82 -3.01 12.86 -3.31
CA PHE A 82 -2.10 12.56 -4.41
C PHE A 82 -2.48 13.29 -5.70
N LEU A 83 -3.77 13.45 -6.00
CA LEU A 83 -4.23 14.23 -7.16
C LEU A 83 -3.89 15.71 -7.05
N VAL A 84 -4.10 16.31 -5.88
CA VAL A 84 -3.74 17.71 -5.61
C VAL A 84 -2.23 17.88 -5.68
N TYR A 85 -1.47 16.98 -5.03
CA TYR A 85 -0.02 16.97 -5.07
C TYR A 85 0.51 16.86 -6.49
N LYS A 86 -0.02 15.92 -7.31
CA LYS A 86 0.39 15.76 -8.71
C LYS A 86 0.20 17.04 -9.51
N ARG A 87 -0.92 17.75 -9.31
CA ARG A 87 -1.16 19.03 -10.00
C ARG A 87 -0.11 20.07 -9.63
N ILE A 88 0.13 20.26 -8.34
CA ILE A 88 1.13 21.24 -7.84
C ILE A 88 2.53 20.85 -8.30
N PHE A 89 2.89 19.56 -8.21
CA PHE A 89 4.18 19.04 -8.62
C PHE A 89 4.44 19.26 -10.11
N VAL A 90 3.45 19.04 -10.99
CA VAL A 90 3.62 19.27 -12.44
C VAL A 90 3.89 20.75 -12.74
N PHE A 91 3.18 21.68 -12.10
CA PHE A 91 3.44 23.11 -12.28
C PHE A 91 4.82 23.52 -11.74
N GLY A 92 5.15 23.11 -10.50
CA GLY A 92 6.43 23.42 -9.89
C GLY A 92 7.61 22.83 -10.68
N PHE A 93 7.50 21.58 -11.10
CA PHE A 93 8.50 20.91 -11.92
C PHE A 93 8.67 21.59 -13.28
N SER A 94 7.57 21.98 -13.93
CA SER A 94 7.63 22.69 -15.22
C SER A 94 8.37 24.02 -15.11
N VAL A 95 8.12 24.81 -14.06
CA VAL A 95 8.81 26.09 -13.84
C VAL A 95 10.30 25.87 -13.60
N SER A 96 10.65 24.92 -12.73
CA SER A 96 12.05 24.57 -12.47
C SER A 96 12.78 24.09 -13.73
N CYS A 97 12.13 23.26 -14.55
CA CYS A 97 12.69 22.83 -15.83
C CYS A 97 12.89 24.00 -16.80
N LEU A 98 11.92 24.92 -16.91
CA LEU A 98 12.06 26.10 -17.76
C LEU A 98 13.24 26.97 -17.32
N ILE A 99 13.40 27.19 -16.01
CA ILE A 99 14.54 27.93 -15.46
C ILE A 99 15.86 27.25 -15.82
N LEU A 100 15.95 25.92 -15.67
CA LEU A 100 17.14 25.14 -16.03
C LEU A 100 17.45 25.19 -17.54
N ILE A 101 16.43 25.18 -18.39
CA ILE A 101 16.59 25.27 -19.86
C ILE A 101 17.09 26.65 -20.26
N ILE A 102 16.48 27.73 -19.75
CA ILE A 102 16.93 29.11 -20.00
C ILE A 102 18.38 29.26 -19.55
N PHE A 103 18.72 28.70 -18.38
CA PHE A 103 20.06 28.70 -17.84
C PHE A 103 21.06 27.99 -18.77
N TYR A 104 20.76 26.76 -19.21
CA TYR A 104 21.60 26.00 -20.13
C TYR A 104 21.88 26.78 -21.43
N LEU A 105 20.86 27.47 -21.96
CA LEU A 105 21.00 28.25 -23.20
C LEU A 105 21.79 29.55 -23.01
N THR A 106 21.69 30.18 -21.84
CA THR A 106 22.36 31.46 -21.56
C THR A 106 23.82 31.27 -21.12
N GLY A 107 24.23 30.04 -20.79
CA GLY A 107 25.63 29.73 -20.42
C GLY A 107 26.12 30.43 -19.15
N SER A 108 25.21 30.99 -18.35
CA SER A 108 25.54 31.60 -17.06
C SER A 108 25.90 30.50 -16.06
N SER A 109 26.72 30.81 -15.05
CA SER A 109 26.98 29.94 -13.90
C SER A 109 26.24 30.51 -12.69
N ILE A 110 25.39 29.73 -12.02
CA ILE A 110 24.73 30.19 -10.78
C ILE A 110 25.80 30.31 -9.69
N ILE A 111 26.19 31.55 -9.38
CA ILE A 111 26.81 31.85 -8.09
C ILE A 111 25.63 31.88 -7.11
N PHE A 112 25.53 30.86 -6.25
CA PHE A 112 24.45 30.70 -5.27
C PHE A 112 24.27 31.97 -4.40
N ASP A 113 25.31 32.78 -4.27
CA ASP A 113 25.30 34.02 -3.49
C ASP A 113 24.39 35.13 -4.06
N ASN A 114 24.15 35.15 -5.37
CA ASN A 114 23.26 36.14 -6.00
C ASN A 114 21.77 35.81 -5.80
N LEU A 115 21.42 34.53 -5.68
CA LEU A 115 20.02 34.08 -5.56
C LEU A 115 19.47 34.25 -4.14
N PHE A 116 20.33 34.16 -3.13
CA PHE A 116 19.95 34.31 -1.72
C PHE A 116 20.29 35.70 -1.16
N GLY A 117 20.79 36.62 -2.00
CA GLY A 117 21.12 37.99 -1.60
C GLY A 117 22.29 38.09 -0.62
N THR A 118 23.13 37.07 -0.50
CA THR A 118 24.29 37.07 0.42
C THR A 118 25.41 37.99 -0.05
N ASN A 119 25.36 38.51 -1.28
CA ASN A 119 26.26 39.56 -1.75
C ASN A 119 26.19 40.87 -0.94
N TYR A 120 25.05 41.17 -0.30
CA TYR A 120 24.96 42.33 0.59
C TYR A 120 25.65 42.11 1.94
N MET A 121 25.98 40.86 2.27
CA MET A 121 26.74 40.47 3.47
C MET A 121 28.24 40.38 3.20
N ASN A 122 28.69 40.73 1.97
CA ASN A 122 30.11 40.79 1.69
C ASN A 122 30.71 41.99 2.43
N THR A 123 31.80 41.73 3.14
CA THR A 123 32.42 42.52 4.21
C THR A 123 32.83 43.94 3.83
N ASP A 124 32.78 44.28 2.55
CA ASP A 124 33.20 45.58 2.02
C ASP A 124 32.20 46.71 2.31
N ASN A 125 30.91 46.40 2.54
CA ASN A 125 29.92 47.38 2.98
C ASN A 125 29.77 47.45 4.52
N LEU A 126 30.26 46.42 5.24
CA LEU A 126 30.24 46.40 6.70
C LEU A 126 31.23 47.42 7.28
N SER A 127 32.39 47.58 6.63
CA SER A 127 33.40 48.58 6.99
C SER A 127 32.91 50.02 6.78
N VAL A 128 32.12 50.27 5.73
CA VAL A 128 31.50 51.57 5.48
C VAL A 128 30.41 51.88 6.51
N PHE A 129 29.59 50.88 6.88
CA PHE A 129 28.55 51.06 7.90
C PHE A 129 29.14 51.28 9.31
N LEU A 130 30.25 50.61 9.65
CA LEU A 130 30.98 50.78 10.92
C LEU A 130 31.86 52.03 10.98
N MET A 131 32.06 52.74 9.86
CA MET A 131 32.80 54.01 9.81
C MET A 131 31.93 55.24 10.09
N PHE A 132 30.60 55.09 10.06
CA PHE A 132 29.64 56.18 10.27
C PHE A 132 28.90 56.10 11.62
N ASP A 133 29.44 55.33 12.58
CA ASP A 133 29.05 55.36 14.00
C ASP A 133 30.21 55.91 14.86
#